data_AF-A0A957BDK7-F1
#
_entry.id   AF-A0A957BDK7-F1
#
_cell.length_a   1.000
_cell.length_b   1.000
_cell.length_c   1.000
_cell.angle_alpha   90.00
_cell.angle_beta   90.00
_cell.angle_gamma   90.00
#
_symmetry.space_group_name_H-M   'P 1'
#
loop_
_entity.id
_entity.type
_entity.pdbx_description
1 polymer ?
#
loop_
_entity_poly.entity_id
_entity_poly.type
_entity_poly.pdbx_seq_one_letter_code
_entity_poly.pdbx_strand_id
1 'polypeptide(L)' 'MIATLFGAAFHLIVGGGARYLALYLLSGWIGFALGQSLGDLLGIAVLRIGQINFVAASLGALLALIAARIFSSERPSMRR' A
#
# COMPACT_ATOMS: atom_id res chain seq x y z
N MET A 1 -18.21 5.61 -4.25
CA MET A 1 -18.73 4.27 -4.63
C MET A 1 -17.64 3.21 -4.51
N ILE A 2 -16.52 3.34 -5.20
CA ILE A 2 -15.35 2.43 -5.05
C ILE A 2 -14.70 2.55 -3.66
N ALA A 3 -14.66 3.77 -3.08
CA ALA A 3 -14.12 4.04 -1.75
C ALA A 3 -14.84 3.28 -0.62
N THR A 4 -16.16 3.11 -0.72
CA THR A 4 -16.95 2.34 0.26
C THR A 4 -16.68 0.85 0.17
N LEU A 5 -16.41 0.34 -1.05
CA LEU A 5 -16.07 -1.07 -1.29
C LEU A 5 -14.69 -1.42 -0.73
N PHE A 6 -13.71 -0.53 -0.87
CA PHE A 6 -12.39 -0.67 -0.24
C PHE A 6 -12.47 -0.59 1.29
N GLY A 7 -13.30 0.30 1.85
CA GLY A 7 -13.51 0.41 3.30
C GLY A 7 -14.14 -0.86 3.91
N ALA A 8 -15.07 -1.50 3.20
CA ALA A 8 -15.71 -2.75 3.65
C ALA A 8 -14.81 -3.99 3.50
N ALA A 9 -14.07 -4.11 2.38
CA ALA A 9 -13.14 -5.23 2.14
C ALA A 9 -11.96 -5.20 3.13
N PHE A 10 -11.51 -4.01 3.49
CA PHE A 10 -10.47 -3.78 4.48
C PHE A 10 -10.93 -4.10 5.90
N HIS A 11 -12.22 -3.90 6.22
CA HIS A 11 -12.79 -4.26 7.52
C HIS A 11 -12.91 -5.78 7.71
N LEU A 12 -13.12 -6.55 6.63
CA LEU A 12 -13.39 -8.00 6.70
C LEU A 12 -12.14 -8.88 6.78
N ILE A 13 -10.99 -8.40 6.28
CA ILE A 13 -9.76 -9.21 6.14
C ILE A 13 -8.90 -9.18 7.43
N VAL A 14 -9.19 -8.29 8.37
CA VAL A 14 -8.23 -7.87 9.40
C VAL A 14 -8.66 -8.29 10.79
N GLY A 15 -8.99 -9.56 10.94
CA GLY A 15 -8.86 -10.20 12.25
C GLY A 15 -7.40 -10.07 12.74
N GLY A 16 -7.11 -8.99 13.48
CA GLY A 16 -5.80 -8.58 13.97
C GLY A 16 -5.80 -7.07 14.26
N GLY A 17 -5.44 -6.66 15.48
CA GLY A 17 -5.75 -5.32 16.04
C GLY A 17 -5.68 -4.15 15.03
N ALA A 18 -6.77 -3.38 14.96
CA ALA A 18 -7.06 -2.29 14.00
C ALA A 18 -5.92 -1.25 13.77
N ARG A 19 -4.92 -1.23 14.64
CA ARG A 19 -3.73 -0.37 14.54
C ARG A 19 -2.75 -0.79 13.44
N TYR A 20 -2.53 -2.09 13.23
CA TYR A 20 -1.62 -2.57 12.17
C TYR A 20 -2.23 -2.39 10.79
N LEU A 21 -3.55 -2.40 10.77
CA LEU A 21 -4.31 -2.24 9.56
C LEU A 21 -4.14 -0.86 8.93
N ALA A 22 -4.36 0.20 9.71
CA ALA A 22 -4.17 1.57 9.25
C ALA A 22 -2.72 1.82 8.76
N LEU A 23 -1.72 1.22 9.43
CA LEU A 23 -0.31 1.32 9.02
C LEU A 23 -0.06 0.73 7.64
N TYR A 24 -0.62 -0.45 7.34
CA TYR A 24 -0.46 -1.06 6.03
C TYR A 24 -1.21 -0.31 4.93
N LEU A 25 -2.40 0.23 5.21
CA LEU A 25 -3.13 1.05 4.22
C LEU A 25 -2.41 2.35 3.90
N LEU A 26 -1.94 3.06 4.92
CA LEU A 26 -1.17 4.29 4.73
C LEU A 26 0.12 4.01 3.96
N SER A 27 0.84 2.94 4.32
CA SER A 27 2.05 2.54 3.60
C SER A 27 1.76 2.17 2.15
N GLY A 28 0.68 1.43 1.89
CA GLY A 28 0.24 1.07 0.54
C GLY A 28 -0.12 2.30 -0.30
N TRP A 29 -0.83 3.27 0.26
CA TRP A 29 -1.15 4.53 -0.42
C TRP A 29 0.09 5.37 -0.73
N ILE A 30 1.01 5.49 0.24
CA ILE A 30 2.27 6.23 0.04
C ILE A 30 3.12 5.54 -1.04
N GLY A 31 3.27 4.22 -0.97
CA GLY A 31 3.98 3.46 -1.99
C GLY A 31 3.34 3.58 -3.37
N PHE A 32 2.02 3.55 -3.45
CA PHE A 32 1.30 3.71 -4.71
C PHE A 32 1.55 5.09 -5.34
N ALA A 33 1.40 6.16 -4.55
CA ALA A 33 1.61 7.53 -5.02
C ALA A 33 3.06 7.78 -5.47
N LEU A 34 4.03 7.26 -4.71
CA LEU A 34 5.45 7.35 -5.05
C LEU A 34 5.79 6.53 -6.30
N GLY A 35 5.27 5.30 -6.41
CA GLY A 35 5.46 4.44 -7.57
C GLY A 35 4.87 5.04 -8.85
N GLN A 36 3.69 5.65 -8.75
CA GLN A 36 3.08 6.40 -9.85
C GLN A 36 3.95 7.58 -10.28
N SER A 37 4.35 8.44 -9.33
CA SER A 37 5.14 9.64 -9.61
C SER A 37 6.50 9.31 -10.20
N LEU A 38 7.16 8.26 -9.70
CA LEU A 38 8.42 7.76 -10.26
C LEU A 38 8.21 7.14 -11.64
N GLY A 39 7.12 6.41 -11.85
CA GLY A 39 6.76 5.88 -13.17
C GLY A 39 6.60 6.98 -14.21
N ASP A 40 5.95 8.08 -13.83
CA ASP A 40 5.74 9.24 -14.71
C ASP A 40 7.04 9.98 -14.96
N LEU A 41 7.87 10.19 -13.92
CA LEU A 41 9.18 10.84 -14.05
C LEU A 41 10.14 10.06 -14.95
N LEU A 42 10.13 8.73 -14.84
CA LEU A 42 10.97 7.83 -15.62
C LEU A 42 10.42 7.54 -17.02
N GLY A 43 9.24 8.09 -17.37
CA GLY A 43 8.59 7.83 -18.65
C GLY A 43 8.19 6.37 -18.86
N ILE A 44 8.05 5.60 -17.77
CA ILE A 44 7.54 4.23 -17.83
C ILE A 44 6.09 4.34 -18.34
N ALA A 45 5.73 3.58 -19.38
CA ALA A 45 4.38 3.57 -19.95
C ALA A 45 3.75 2.18 -19.95
N VAL A 46 4.27 1.28 -19.10
CA VAL A 46 3.85 -0.13 -19.05
C VAL A 46 2.49 -0.23 -18.36
N LEU A 47 1.50 -0.75 -19.10
CA LEU A 47 0.08 -0.82 -18.68
C LEU A 47 -0.46 0.54 -18.22
N ARG A 48 -0.22 1.59 -19.02
CA ARG A 48 -0.78 2.91 -18.73
C ARG A 48 -2.28 2.92 -19.04
N ILE A 49 -3.11 3.05 -18.01
CA ILE A 49 -4.56 3.22 -18.15
C ILE A 49 -4.87 4.69 -17.86
N GLY A 50 -5.11 5.47 -18.91
CA GLY A 50 -5.23 6.93 -18.80
C GLY A 50 -3.89 7.57 -18.41
N GLN A 51 -3.90 8.29 -17.27
CA GLN A 51 -2.70 8.92 -16.68
C GLN A 51 -1.98 8.00 -15.68
N ILE A 52 -2.54 6.83 -15.38
CA ILE A 52 -2.03 5.97 -14.30
C ILE A 52 -1.10 4.91 -14.86
N ASN A 53 0.12 4.85 -14.32
CA ASN A 53 1.10 3.81 -14.60
C ASN A 53 0.88 2.65 -13.63
N PHE A 54 0.01 1.72 -14.03
CA PHE A 54 -0.47 0.67 -13.14
C PHE A 54 0.65 -0.21 -12.58
N VAL A 55 1.66 -0.52 -13.40
CA VAL A 55 2.80 -1.33 -12.97
C VAL A 55 3.65 -0.59 -11.95
N ALA A 56 4.03 0.65 -12.25
CA ALA A 56 4.90 1.43 -11.39
C ALA A 56 4.23 1.73 -10.04
N ALA A 57 2.95 2.11 -10.07
CA ALA A 57 2.16 2.36 -8.88
C ALA A 57 1.97 1.08 -8.03
N SER A 58 1.71 -0.06 -8.65
CA SER A 58 1.55 -1.35 -7.94
C SER A 58 2.87 -1.82 -7.32
N LEU A 59 3.99 -1.66 -8.03
CA LEU A 59 5.33 -1.99 -7.51
C LEU A 59 5.69 -1.09 -6.32
N GLY A 60 5.43 0.21 -6.42
CA GLY A 60 5.66 1.14 -5.31
C GLY A 60 4.83 0.77 -4.07
N ALA A 61 3.55 0.44 -4.25
CA ALA A 61 2.68 -0.01 -3.16
C ALA A 61 3.19 -1.29 -2.50
N LEU A 62 3.61 -2.28 -3.30
CA LEU A 62 4.15 -3.54 -2.82
C LEU A 62 5.43 -3.34 -2.00
N LEU A 63 6.36 -2.52 -2.50
CA LEU A 63 7.61 -2.21 -1.79
C LEU A 63 7.34 -1.51 -0.46
N ALA A 64 6.42 -0.55 -0.42
CA ALA A 64 6.07 0.14 0.82
C ALA A 64 5.38 -0.78 1.84
N LEU A 65 4.55 -1.71 1.40
CA LEU A 65 3.94 -2.73 2.26
C LEU A 65 4.98 -3.71 2.81
N ILE A 66 5.93 -4.16 1.99
CA ILE A 66 7.04 -5.02 2.43
C ILE A 66 7.89 -4.29 3.46
N ALA A 67 8.25 -3.03 3.20
CA ALA A 67 8.99 -2.20 4.15
C ALA A 67 8.21 -2.05 5.47
N ALA A 68 6.93 -1.68 5.41
CA ALA A 68 6.07 -1.56 6.58
C ALA A 68 5.97 -2.87 7.37
N ARG A 69 5.91 -4.02 6.69
CA ARG A 69 5.95 -5.33 7.33
C ARG A 69 7.28 -5.56 8.03
N ILE A 70 8.41 -5.32 7.38
CA ILE A 70 9.74 -5.51 7.98
C ILE A 70 9.89 -4.63 9.22
N PHE A 71 9.59 -3.34 9.12
CA PHE A 71 9.70 -2.39 10.25
C PHE A 71 8.66 -2.60 11.37
N SER A 72 7.50 -3.18 11.07
CA SER A 72 6.51 -3.53 12.09
C SER A 72 6.78 -4.89 12.75
N SER A 73 7.48 -5.79 12.04
CA SER A 73 7.96 -7.08 12.57
C SER A 73 9.11 -6.88 13.58
N GLU A 74 9.87 -5.81 13.43
CA GLU A 74 10.90 -5.31 14.37
C GLU A 74 10.31 -4.71 15.66
N ARG A 75 9.07 -5.04 16.05
CA ARG A 75 8.56 -4.80 17.40
C ARG A 75 8.62 -6.12 18.17
N PRO A 76 9.72 -6.44 18.89
CA PRO A 76 9.75 -7.56 19.80
C PRO A 76 8.72 -7.34 20.92
N SER A 77 7.98 -8.40 21.21
CA SER A 77 7.26 -8.71 22.45
C SER A 77 7.16 -7.60 23.52
N MET A 78 5.97 -7.02 23.70
CA MET A 78 5.52 -6.55 25.01
C MET A 78 4.05 -6.94 25.26
N ARG A 79 3.88 -8.19 25.68
CA ARG A 79 2.77 -8.73 26.49
C ARG A 79 3.46 -9.82 27.32
N ARG A 80 3.93 -9.57 28.56
CA ARG A 80 3.15 -9.42 29.81
C ARG A 80 2.00 -10.40 29.91
#